data_AF-A0A851DIJ2-F1
#
_entry.id   AF-A0A851DIJ2-F1
#
_cell.length_a   1.000
_cell.length_b   1.000
_cell.length_c   1.000
_cell.angle_alpha   90.00
_cell.angle_beta   90.00
_cell.angle_gamma   90.00
#
_symmetry.space_group_name_H-M   'P 1'
#
loop_
_entity.id
_entity.type
_entity.pdbx_description
1 polymer ?
#
loop_
_entity_poly.entity_id
_entity_poly.type
_entity_poly.pdbx_seq_one_letter_code
_entity_poly.pdbx_strand_id
1 'polypeptide(L)'
;RAQAAFVPQELTTVRVQDPRVQNEGSWNSYVDYKIFLHTNSKAFTAKTSCVRRRYREFVWLRKQLQKNAGLVPVPELPGKSTFFVGSTDEFIEKRRQGLQQFLEKVVQNVVLLSDSRLHLFLQSQLSVPEIEACVQGRGAQTVTDAILHYAMSNCGWAQEEETRP
;
A
#
# COMPACT_ATOMS: atom_id res chain seq x y z
N ARG A 1 20.04 23.52 33.29
CA ARG A 1 18.91 22.59 33.10
C ARG A 1 18.83 22.27 31.61
N ALA A 2 19.14 21.04 31.18
CA ALA A 2 18.88 20.63 29.80
C ALA A 2 17.37 20.56 29.59
N GLN A 3 16.84 21.27 28.60
CA GLN A 3 15.48 21.06 28.14
C GLN A 3 15.43 19.67 27.51
N ALA A 4 14.58 18.78 28.02
CA ALA A 4 14.29 17.54 27.35
C ALA A 4 13.72 17.90 25.97
N ALA A 5 14.44 17.54 24.91
CA ALA A 5 13.96 17.75 23.55
C ALA A 5 12.63 17.00 23.38
N PHE A 6 11.58 17.72 22.98
CA PHE A 6 10.32 17.09 22.57
C PHE A 6 10.60 16.27 21.31
N VAL A 7 10.57 14.95 21.43
CA VAL A 7 10.62 14.04 20.27
C VAL A 7 9.16 13.81 19.86
N PRO A 8 8.68 14.38 18.74
CA PRO A 8 7.32 14.14 18.29
C PRO A 8 7.14 12.64 18.02
N GLN A 9 6.04 12.08 18.52
CA GLN A 9 5.69 10.69 18.27
C GLN A 9 5.50 10.47 16.77
N GLU A 10 6.14 9.43 16.23
CA GLU A 10 5.92 9.04 14.84
C GLU A 10 4.51 8.43 14.70
N LEU A 11 3.73 8.97 13.77
CA LEU A 11 2.37 8.55 13.46
C LEU A 11 2.28 8.26 11.96
N THR A 12 1.80 7.06 11.64
CA THR A 12 1.47 6.66 10.27
C THR A 12 0.00 6.30 10.19
N THR A 13 -0.74 7.09 9.42
CA THR A 13 -2.15 6.84 9.10
C THR A 13 -2.23 6.21 7.71
N VAL A 14 -2.88 5.06 7.60
CA VAL A 14 -3.18 4.40 6.32
C VAL A 14 -4.69 4.19 6.19
N ARG A 15 -5.25 4.36 5.00
CA ARG A 15 -6.67 4.18 4.68
C ARG A 15 -6.82 3.45 3.35
N VAL A 16 -7.54 2.34 3.36
CA VAL A 16 -7.97 1.58 2.18
C VAL A 16 -9.43 1.93 1.94
N GLN A 17 -9.72 2.57 0.82
CA GLN A 17 -11.02 3.19 0.53
C GLN A 17 -11.38 3.08 -0.95
N ASP A 18 -12.57 3.59 -1.28
CA ASP A 18 -13.01 3.83 -2.66
C ASP A 18 -12.75 2.63 -3.59
N PRO A 19 -13.37 1.46 -3.34
CA PRO A 19 -13.24 0.33 -4.23
C PRO A 19 -13.83 0.67 -5.60
N ARG A 20 -13.11 0.37 -6.68
CA ARG A 20 -13.59 0.63 -8.05
C ARG A 20 -13.38 -0.56 -8.97
N VAL A 21 -14.34 -0.79 -9.85
CA VAL A 21 -14.21 -1.73 -10.96
C VAL A 21 -13.39 -1.05 -12.06
N GLN A 22 -12.30 -1.69 -12.44
CA GLN A 22 -11.45 -1.31 -13.56
C GLN A 22 -11.79 -2.20 -14.76
N ASN A 23 -11.73 -1.64 -15.96
CA ASN A 23 -12.03 -2.32 -17.23
C ASN A 23 -13.38 -3.04 -17.21
N GLU A 24 -14.43 -2.36 -16.72
CA GLU A 24 -15.78 -2.92 -16.67
C GLU A 24 -16.24 -3.41 -18.05
N GLY A 25 -16.86 -4.59 -18.09
CA GLY A 25 -17.30 -5.23 -19.34
C GLY A 25 -16.21 -5.93 -20.16
N SER A 26 -14.93 -5.85 -19.76
CA SER A 26 -13.82 -6.54 -20.42
C SER A 26 -13.41 -7.82 -19.70
N TRP A 27 -12.79 -8.76 -20.44
CA TRP A 27 -12.22 -10.01 -19.90
C TRP A 27 -11.15 -9.78 -18.82
N ASN A 28 -10.54 -8.61 -18.81
CA ASN A 28 -9.52 -8.20 -17.83
C ASN A 28 -10.09 -7.28 -16.73
N SER A 29 -11.40 -7.31 -16.47
CA SER A 29 -12.04 -6.57 -15.39
C SER A 29 -11.50 -6.97 -14.01
N TYR A 30 -11.36 -6.00 -13.10
CA TYR A 30 -10.99 -6.26 -11.70
C TYR A 30 -11.38 -5.13 -10.76
N VAL A 31 -11.48 -5.45 -9.46
CA VAL A 31 -11.63 -4.42 -8.41
C VAL A 31 -10.26 -4.03 -7.85
N ASP A 32 -10.01 -2.74 -7.77
CA ASP A 32 -8.90 -2.16 -7.02
C ASP A 32 -9.40 -1.25 -5.88
N TYR A 33 -8.46 -0.90 -5.01
CA TYR A 33 -8.72 -0.12 -3.81
C TYR A 33 -7.74 1.05 -3.78
N LYS A 34 -8.25 2.23 -3.46
CA LYS A 34 -7.42 3.38 -3.15
C LYS A 34 -6.75 3.17 -1.80
N ILE A 35 -5.46 3.42 -1.73
CA ILE A 35 -4.67 3.44 -0.50
C ILE A 35 -4.17 4.86 -0.30
N PHE A 36 -4.64 5.52 0.75
CA PHE A 36 -4.13 6.79 1.21
C PHE A 36 -3.20 6.57 2.41
N LEU A 37 -2.04 7.20 2.39
CA LEU A 37 -1.07 7.18 3.48
C LEU A 37 -0.68 8.61 3.84
N HIS A 38 -0.67 8.91 5.13
CA HIS A 38 -0.16 10.16 5.68
C HIS A 38 0.68 9.87 6.92
N THR A 39 1.91 10.37 6.96
CA THR A 39 2.86 10.06 8.04
C THR A 39 3.86 11.18 8.27
N ASN A 40 4.32 11.31 9.52
CA ASN A 40 5.50 12.10 9.87
C ASN A 40 6.79 11.24 9.98
N SER A 41 6.67 9.90 9.96
CA SER A 41 7.78 8.97 10.19
C SER A 41 8.90 9.13 9.16
N LYS A 42 10.15 8.98 9.61
CA LYS A 42 11.33 9.01 8.74
C LYS A 42 11.52 7.74 7.92
N ALA A 43 10.78 6.67 8.24
CA ALA A 43 10.83 5.43 7.48
C ALA A 43 10.28 5.59 6.05
N PHE A 44 9.44 6.59 5.79
CA PHE A 44 8.79 6.82 4.50
C PHE A 44 9.41 7.99 3.75
N THR A 45 9.54 7.84 2.43
CA THR A 45 10.11 8.87 1.54
C THR A 45 9.15 10.05 1.35
N ALA A 46 7.91 9.78 0.95
CA ALA A 46 6.87 10.80 0.86
C ALA A 46 6.03 10.85 2.15
N LYS A 47 5.65 12.05 2.59
CA LYS A 47 4.82 12.24 3.80
C LYS A 47 3.34 11.98 3.56
N THR A 48 2.91 12.10 2.31
CA THR A 48 1.57 11.71 1.86
C THR A 48 1.71 10.93 0.56
N SER A 49 0.92 9.88 0.38
CA SER A 49 0.77 9.20 -0.90
C SER A 49 -0.66 8.70 -1.09
N CYS A 50 -1.08 8.63 -2.34
CA CYS A 50 -2.32 8.00 -2.76
C CYS A 50 -2.00 7.10 -3.95
N VAL A 51 -2.34 5.82 -3.87
CA VAL A 51 -2.12 4.83 -4.94
C VAL A 51 -3.35 3.95 -5.08
N ARG A 52 -3.47 3.22 -6.20
CA ARG A 52 -4.49 2.16 -6.36
C ARG A 52 -3.85 0.80 -6.50
N ARG A 53 -4.34 -0.18 -5.73
CA ARG A 53 -3.84 -1.56 -5.72
C ARG A 53 -4.99 -2.55 -5.69
N ARG A 54 -4.89 -3.62 -6.46
CA ARG A 54 -5.86 -4.73 -6.45
C ARG A 54 -5.41 -5.85 -5.52
N TYR A 55 -6.37 -6.66 -5.06
CA TYR A 55 -6.14 -7.73 -4.08
C TYR A 55 -4.98 -8.68 -4.42
N ARG A 56 -4.79 -9.05 -5.69
CA ARG A 56 -3.67 -9.95 -6.09
C ARG A 56 -2.29 -9.36 -5.82
N GLU A 57 -2.16 -8.04 -5.85
CA GLU A 57 -0.91 -7.35 -5.53
C GLU A 57 -0.64 -7.36 -4.02
N PHE A 58 -1.68 -7.27 -3.18
CA PHE A 58 -1.55 -7.50 -1.74
C PHE A 58 -1.08 -8.92 -1.41
N VAL A 59 -1.62 -9.93 -2.12
CA VAL A 59 -1.17 -11.32 -1.99
C VAL A 59 0.32 -11.46 -2.33
N TRP A 60 0.77 -10.80 -3.39
CA TRP A 60 2.19 -10.73 -3.73
C TRP A 60 2.99 -10.04 -2.62
N LEU A 61 2.56 -8.86 -2.15
CA LEU A 61 3.25 -8.10 -1.12
C LEU A 61 3.43 -8.93 0.15
N ARG A 62 2.36 -9.55 0.66
CA ARG A 62 2.42 -10.42 1.84
C ARG A 62 3.44 -11.53 1.65
N LYS A 63 3.48 -12.18 0.48
CA LYS A 63 4.45 -13.24 0.19
C LYS A 63 5.89 -12.72 0.22
N GLN A 64 6.15 -11.50 -0.25
CA GLN A 64 7.52 -10.93 -0.19
C GLN A 64 7.90 -10.54 1.24
N LEU A 65 6.99 -9.89 1.97
CA LEU A 65 7.19 -9.58 3.38
C LEU A 65 7.50 -10.84 4.19
N GLN A 66 6.80 -11.95 3.94
CA GLN A 66 7.06 -13.22 4.64
C GLN A 66 8.46 -13.78 4.40
N LYS A 67 9.03 -13.59 3.22
CA LYS A 67 10.41 -14.04 2.93
C LYS A 67 11.45 -13.21 3.67
N ASN A 68 11.17 -11.94 3.89
CA ASN A 68 12.13 -10.97 4.41
C ASN A 68 11.94 -10.68 5.91
N ALA A 69 10.83 -11.12 6.51
CA ALA A 69 10.47 -10.83 7.91
C ALA A 69 11.21 -11.69 8.96
N GLY A 70 11.97 -12.70 8.55
CA GLY A 70 12.60 -13.65 9.48
C GLY A 70 11.56 -14.39 10.32
N LEU A 71 11.58 -14.18 11.64
CA LEU A 71 10.62 -14.76 12.59
C LEU A 71 9.40 -13.87 12.88
N VAL A 72 9.37 -12.65 12.32
CA VAL A 72 8.27 -11.71 12.56
C VAL A 72 7.02 -12.19 11.81
N PRO A 73 5.88 -12.38 12.50
CA PRO A 73 4.65 -12.81 11.85
C PRO A 73 4.10 -11.72 10.94
N VAL A 74 3.87 -12.05 9.67
CA VAL A 74 3.21 -11.15 8.71
C VAL A 74 1.70 -11.29 8.84
N PRO A 75 0.94 -10.18 9.01
CA PRO A 75 -0.51 -10.23 9.14
C PRO A 75 -1.21 -11.00 8.00
N GLU A 76 -2.30 -11.68 8.33
CA GLU A 76 -3.14 -12.37 7.34
C GLU A 76 -3.89 -11.40 6.45
N LEU A 77 -4.11 -11.81 5.19
CA LEU A 77 -5.01 -11.12 4.28
C LEU A 77 -6.44 -11.65 4.43
N PRO A 78 -7.47 -10.85 4.09
CA PRO A 78 -8.83 -11.38 4.00
C PRO A 78 -8.86 -12.54 2.99
N GLY A 79 -9.67 -13.56 3.29
CA GLY A 79 -9.71 -14.81 2.54
C GLY A 79 -9.94 -14.62 1.03
N LYS A 80 -9.34 -15.51 0.23
CA LYS A 80 -9.65 -15.64 -1.19
C LYS A 80 -11.08 -16.18 -1.28
N SER A 81 -11.99 -15.43 -1.88
CA SER A 81 -13.40 -15.82 -2.02
C SER A 81 -13.54 -17.17 -2.69
N THR A 82 -13.72 -18.23 -1.91
CA THR A 82 -14.06 -19.54 -2.45
C THR A 82 -15.51 -19.90 -2.14
N PHE A 83 -16.14 -19.27 -1.14
CA PHE A 83 -17.51 -19.58 -0.71
C PHE A 83 -18.19 -18.36 -0.05
N PHE A 84 -18.38 -17.26 -0.78
CA PHE A 84 -19.14 -16.13 -0.24
C PHE A 84 -20.64 -16.37 -0.39
N VAL A 85 -21.39 -16.32 0.71
CA VAL A 85 -22.86 -16.46 0.77
C VAL A 85 -23.52 -15.07 0.89
N GLY A 86 -22.98 -14.08 0.17
CA GLY A 86 -23.39 -12.66 0.28
C GLY A 86 -23.29 -11.92 -1.06
N SER A 87 -23.68 -10.65 -1.08
CA SER A 87 -23.63 -9.82 -2.30
C SER A 87 -22.19 -9.45 -2.70
N THR A 88 -22.00 -9.08 -3.98
CA THR A 88 -20.71 -8.59 -4.47
C THR A 88 -20.20 -7.38 -3.69
N ASP A 89 -21.09 -6.47 -3.29
CA ASP A 89 -20.73 -5.26 -2.55
C ASP A 89 -20.29 -5.58 -1.12
N GLU A 90 -21.00 -6.48 -0.44
CA GLU A 90 -20.62 -6.94 0.90
C GLU A 90 -19.25 -7.64 0.87
N PHE A 91 -19.00 -8.41 -0.19
CA PHE A 91 -17.71 -9.03 -0.43
C PHE A 91 -16.58 -7.99 -0.62
N ILE A 92 -16.83 -6.97 -1.46
CA ILE A 92 -15.88 -5.90 -1.73
C ILE A 92 -15.56 -5.12 -0.44
N GLU A 93 -16.57 -4.81 0.37
CA GLU A 93 -16.41 -4.06 1.62
C GLU A 93 -15.68 -4.89 2.68
N LYS A 94 -16.04 -6.16 2.88
CA LYS A 94 -15.32 -7.05 3.81
C LYS A 94 -13.86 -7.21 3.41
N ARG A 95 -13.59 -7.32 2.11
CA ARG A 95 -12.21 -7.35 1.60
C ARG A 95 -11.50 -6.02 1.87
N ARG A 96 -12.13 -4.86 1.62
CA ARG A 96 -11.55 -3.54 1.91
C ARG A 96 -11.16 -3.42 3.38
N GLN A 97 -12.05 -3.83 4.30
CA GLN A 97 -11.78 -3.86 5.75
C GLN A 97 -10.59 -4.76 6.11
N GLY A 98 -10.51 -5.96 5.54
CA GLY A 98 -9.37 -6.85 5.78
C GLY A 98 -8.06 -6.29 5.24
N LEU A 99 -8.09 -5.62 4.09
CA LEU A 99 -6.91 -4.93 3.53
C LEU A 99 -6.49 -3.73 4.40
N GLN A 100 -7.45 -2.98 4.96
CA GLN A 100 -7.20 -1.93 5.94
C GLN A 100 -6.45 -2.49 7.16
N GLN A 101 -7.00 -3.52 7.80
CA GLN A 101 -6.39 -4.12 9.00
C GLN A 101 -5.01 -4.72 8.71
N PHE A 102 -4.82 -5.30 7.53
CA PHE A 102 -3.52 -5.80 7.08
C PHE A 102 -2.49 -4.66 7.05
N LEU A 103 -2.80 -3.54 6.39
CA LEU A 103 -1.86 -2.42 6.28
C LEU A 103 -1.62 -1.73 7.62
N GLU A 104 -2.65 -1.53 8.45
CA GLU A 104 -2.50 -0.93 9.79
C GLU A 104 -1.48 -1.69 10.65
N LYS A 105 -1.52 -3.03 10.61
CA LYS A 105 -0.56 -3.88 11.32
C LYS A 105 0.83 -3.87 10.68
N VAL A 106 0.90 -3.86 9.34
CA VAL A 106 2.17 -3.86 8.62
C VAL A 106 2.95 -2.57 8.88
N VAL A 107 2.31 -1.40 8.80
CA VAL A 107 2.99 -0.09 8.95
C VAL A 107 3.38 0.24 10.40
N GLN A 108 2.95 -0.55 11.37
CA GLN A 108 3.37 -0.46 12.78
C GLN A 108 4.59 -1.35 13.09
N ASN A 109 5.02 -2.20 12.14
CA ASN A 109 6.11 -3.14 12.37
C ASN A 109 7.40 -2.68 11.67
N VAL A 110 8.41 -2.29 12.47
CA VAL A 110 9.70 -1.77 11.98
C VAL A 110 10.47 -2.74 11.07
N VAL A 111 10.34 -4.06 11.28
CA VAL A 111 10.99 -5.06 10.42
C VAL A 111 10.32 -5.08 9.05
N LEU A 112 8.99 -5.03 8.99
CA LEU A 112 8.26 -4.98 7.72
C LEU A 112 8.47 -3.64 7.00
N LEU A 113 8.59 -2.53 7.76
CA LEU A 113 8.93 -1.21 7.23
C LEU A 113 10.34 -1.15 6.61
N SER A 114 11.23 -2.10 6.88
CA SER A 114 12.55 -2.12 6.25
C SER A 114 12.53 -2.64 4.81
N ASP A 115 11.42 -3.24 4.35
CA ASP A 115 11.31 -3.78 2.98
C ASP A 115 10.93 -2.69 1.97
N SER A 116 11.83 -2.40 1.03
CA SER A 116 11.60 -1.41 -0.03
C SER A 116 10.42 -1.74 -0.94
N ARG A 117 9.99 -3.00 -1.04
CA ARG A 117 8.79 -3.40 -1.79
C ARG A 117 7.52 -2.83 -1.16
N LEU A 118 7.46 -2.73 0.16
CA LEU A 118 6.34 -2.12 0.86
C LEU A 118 6.25 -0.63 0.53
N HIS A 119 7.38 0.07 0.54
CA HIS A 119 7.45 1.50 0.21
C HIS A 119 7.03 1.77 -1.23
N LEU A 120 7.55 1.01 -2.20
CA LEU A 120 7.12 1.15 -3.59
C LEU A 120 5.64 0.79 -3.79
N PHE A 121 5.13 -0.21 -3.06
CA PHE A 121 3.72 -0.59 -3.11
C PHE A 121 2.80 0.54 -2.63
N LEU A 122 3.19 1.26 -1.56
CA LEU A 122 2.39 2.30 -0.91
C LEU A 122 2.60 3.71 -1.50
N GLN A 123 3.76 3.97 -2.11
CA GLN A 123 4.19 5.33 -2.47
C GLN A 123 4.55 5.50 -3.96
N SER A 124 4.31 4.47 -4.78
CA SER A 124 4.42 4.55 -6.24
C SER A 124 3.30 3.77 -6.91
N GLN A 125 3.05 4.04 -8.20
CA GLN A 125 2.12 3.25 -9.02
C GLN A 125 2.82 2.18 -9.86
N LEU A 126 4.09 1.87 -9.59
CA LEU A 126 4.84 0.81 -10.29
C LEU A 126 4.10 -0.54 -10.18
N SER A 127 4.06 -1.27 -11.29
CA SER A 127 3.56 -2.64 -11.33
C SER A 127 4.47 -3.59 -10.54
N VAL A 128 3.94 -4.75 -10.16
CA VAL A 128 4.71 -5.78 -9.41
C VAL A 128 6.06 -6.14 -10.10
N PRO A 129 6.12 -6.39 -11.42
CA PRO A 129 7.40 -6.63 -12.10
C PRO A 129 8.38 -5.45 -12.01
N GLU A 130 7.89 -4.21 -12.15
CA GLU A 130 8.72 -3.01 -12.04
C GLU A 130 9.25 -2.80 -10.61
N ILE A 131 8.44 -3.11 -9.59
CA ILE A 131 8.89 -3.07 -8.20
C ILE A 131 10.05 -4.07 -7.99
N GLU A 132 9.90 -5.32 -8.44
CA GLU A 132 10.98 -6.31 -8.30
C GLU A 132 12.24 -5.91 -9.07
N ALA A 133 12.09 -5.36 -10.29
CA ALA A 133 13.22 -4.86 -11.07
C ALA A 133 13.94 -3.71 -10.34
N CYS A 134 13.20 -2.75 -9.79
CA CYS A 134 13.75 -1.62 -9.04
C CYS A 134 14.53 -2.10 -7.80
N VAL A 135 13.94 -2.99 -6.98
CA VAL A 135 14.59 -3.50 -5.76
C VAL A 135 15.82 -4.37 -6.06
N GLN A 136 15.86 -5.03 -7.22
CA GLN A 136 17.03 -5.82 -7.66
C GLN A 136 18.11 -4.98 -8.36
N GLY A 137 17.95 -3.66 -8.45
CA GLY A 137 18.90 -2.77 -9.15
C GLY A 137 18.87 -2.91 -10.68
N ARG A 138 17.79 -3.47 -11.24
CA ARG A 138 17.56 -3.64 -12.68
C ARG A 138 16.61 -2.60 -13.27
N GLY A 139 15.97 -1.79 -12.43
CA GLY A 139 15.08 -0.71 -12.85
C GLY A 139 15.85 0.53 -13.32
N ALA A 140 15.17 1.40 -14.07
CA ALA A 140 15.74 2.67 -14.55
C ALA A 140 15.97 3.71 -13.42
N GLN A 141 15.33 3.52 -12.27
CA GLN A 141 15.34 4.45 -11.15
C GLN A 141 15.62 3.72 -9.84
N THR A 142 16.19 4.44 -8.87
CA THR A 142 16.28 3.96 -7.49
C THR A 142 14.89 3.93 -6.84
N VAL A 143 14.76 3.23 -5.71
CA VAL A 143 13.51 3.19 -4.93
C VAL A 143 13.06 4.61 -4.55
N THR A 144 13.99 5.45 -4.12
CA THR A 144 13.70 6.82 -3.68
C THR A 144 13.26 7.68 -4.87
N ASP A 145 13.96 7.59 -5.99
CA ASP A 145 13.63 8.37 -7.20
C ASP A 145 12.26 7.97 -7.75
N ALA A 146 11.92 6.68 -7.77
CA ALA A 146 10.61 6.20 -8.20
C ALA A 146 9.48 6.78 -7.33
N ILE A 147 9.66 6.83 -6.01
CA ILE A 147 8.68 7.41 -5.08
C ILE A 147 8.57 8.93 -5.25
N LEU A 148 9.70 9.64 -5.32
CA LEU A 148 9.71 11.09 -5.50
C LEU A 148 9.10 11.49 -6.84
N HIS A 149 9.45 10.78 -7.92
CA HIS A 149 8.88 11.02 -9.24
C HIS A 149 7.35 10.86 -9.22
N TYR A 150 6.84 9.81 -8.57
CA TYR A 150 5.40 9.62 -8.43
C TYR A 150 4.75 10.74 -7.60
N ALA A 151 5.34 11.12 -6.48
CA ALA A 151 4.84 12.21 -5.64
C ALA A 151 4.76 13.56 -6.39
N MET A 152 5.69 13.82 -7.30
CA MET A 152 5.72 15.04 -8.14
C MET A 152 4.75 14.99 -9.34
N SER A 153 4.37 13.80 -9.81
CA SER A 153 3.65 13.61 -11.08
C SER A 153 2.18 14.06 -11.11
N ASN A 154 1.67 14.70 -10.05
CA ASN A 154 0.26 15.04 -9.83
C ASN A 154 -0.72 13.83 -9.85
N CYS A 155 -0.27 12.62 -10.20
CA CYS A 155 -1.12 11.43 -10.28
C CYS A 155 -1.73 11.03 -8.93
N GLY A 156 -0.95 11.14 -7.84
CA GLY A 156 -1.46 10.88 -6.50
C GLY A 156 -2.51 11.90 -6.05
N TRP A 157 -2.32 13.18 -6.40
CA TRP A 157 -3.27 14.27 -6.11
C TRP A 157 -4.57 14.13 -6.89
N ALA A 158 -4.50 13.80 -8.19
CA ALA A 158 -5.66 13.53 -9.02
C ALA A 158 -6.52 12.37 -8.46
N GLN A 159 -5.87 11.30 -7.99
CA GLN A 159 -6.55 10.20 -7.30
C GLN A 159 -7.13 10.61 -5.92
N GLU A 160 -6.57 11.64 -5.27
CA GLU A 160 -7.10 12.18 -4.03
C GLU A 160 -8.39 12.97 -4.25
N GLU A 161 -8.38 13.90 -5.21
CA GLU A 161 -9.48 14.83 -5.49
C GLU A 161 -10.72 14.14 -6.06
N GLU A 162 -10.58 13.08 -6.86
CA GLU A 162 -11.70 12.34 -7.44
C GLU A 162 -12.61 11.62 -6.41
N THR A 163 -12.34 11.80 -5.11
CA THR A 163 -13.16 11.27 -4.01
C THR A 163 -13.71 12.35 -3.07
N ARG A 164 -13.44 13.64 -3.33
CA ARG A 164 -14.14 14.73 -2.61
C ARG A 164 -15.51 14.95 -3.26
N PRO A 165 -16.60 14.98 -2.48
CA PRO A 165 -17.94 15.22 -3.00
C PRO A 165 -18.10 16.62 -3.61
#